data_AF-A0A7S2B6Z7-F1
#
_entry.id   AF-A0A7S2B6Z7-F1
#
_cell.length_a   1.000
_cell.length_b   1.000
_cell.length_c   1.000
_cell.angle_alpha   90.00
_cell.angle_beta   90.00
_cell.angle_gamma   90.00
#
_symmetry.space_group_name_H-M   'P 1'
#
loop_
_entity.id
_entity.type
_entity.pdbx_description
1 polymer ?
#
loop_
_entity_poly.entity_id
_entity_poly.type
_entity_poly.pdbx_seq_one_letter_code
_entity_poly.pdbx_strand_id
1 'polypeptide(L)'
;KSLVVMSSFLLSRLAATVLRSGAASGAASGALGSRVGASGLGAASTIQMVVRRYEDYLANVRPPAPPPADAGAGFHAYRLAEYGYTLPPAFAAVGRPAPDFNAGAVMPNGEIDKLKLSDYKGKWVLLFFYPKDFTFVCPTEIIAFSEAADKFREHNAEIIGCSTDTEETHLAWIRTSRKRGGLGEMNIPLVADVTKDIAAQYGTLSNEIGIAFRGTFIINPEGVIESTSVLNFPVGRSVEEQLRLIQALQFVAEHGEVCPVGWKPGDKTMIPTTDGSVEYFASGATEQLGTSAEKEDDDEDFASFMPSMSSPSELEATISGNPKVVVEYMASWCGKCRQIAGFVKGLKEKYERDVKFVKVDTSDPEWDAYAKEQGVHALPAFRFYAGGKESGSEVSGYKKKSLGEAVERLVHEE
;
A
#
# COMPACT_ATOMS: atom_id res chain seq x y z
N LYS A 1 20.67 27.85 -10.37
CA LYS A 1 21.29 28.43 -9.15
C LYS A 1 21.28 29.97 -9.09
N SER A 2 20.45 30.70 -9.84
CA SER A 2 20.36 32.18 -9.73
C SER A 2 18.94 32.76 -9.62
N LEU A 3 17.96 32.02 -9.09
CA LEU A 3 16.62 32.57 -8.83
C LEU A 3 16.19 32.56 -7.34
N VAL A 4 16.96 31.91 -6.45
CA VAL A 4 16.61 31.77 -5.02
C VAL A 4 17.21 32.89 -4.14
N VAL A 5 18.13 33.70 -4.66
CA VAL A 5 18.85 34.71 -3.85
C VAL A 5 18.15 36.09 -3.85
N MET A 6 17.21 36.37 -4.74
CA MET A 6 16.54 37.69 -4.79
C MET A 6 15.38 37.88 -3.81
N SER A 7 14.81 36.82 -3.23
CA SER A 7 13.65 36.96 -2.33
C SER A 7 14.05 37.36 -0.90
N SER A 8 15.24 36.94 -0.44
CA SER A 8 15.72 37.24 0.93
C SER A 8 16.20 38.69 1.12
N PHE A 9 16.55 39.40 0.04
CA PHE A 9 17.03 40.78 0.11
C PHE A 9 15.89 41.82 0.19
N LEU A 10 14.69 41.50 -0.30
CA LEU A 10 13.53 42.40 -0.25
C LEU A 10 12.80 42.37 1.10
N LEU A 11 12.72 41.22 1.78
CA LEU A 11 12.08 41.14 3.10
C LEU A 11 12.88 41.82 4.22
N SER A 12 14.21 41.88 4.11
CA SER A 12 15.06 42.53 5.13
C SER A 12 14.93 44.06 5.13
N ARG A 13 14.47 44.67 4.03
CA ARG A 13 14.24 46.13 3.96
C ARG A 13 12.84 46.55 4.43
N LEU A 14 11.82 45.68 4.35
CA LEU A 14 10.50 46.02 4.91
C LEU A 14 10.51 46.01 6.46
N ALA A 15 11.26 45.11 7.08
CA ALA A 15 11.37 45.05 8.54
C ALA A 15 12.12 46.25 9.16
N ALA A 16 13.06 46.86 8.41
CA ALA A 16 13.84 48.00 8.89
C ALA A 16 13.09 49.35 8.82
N THR A 17 12.08 49.47 7.95
CA THR A 17 11.30 50.72 7.82
C THR A 17 10.18 50.84 8.88
N VAL A 18 9.69 49.72 9.43
CA VAL A 18 8.65 49.74 10.48
C VAL A 18 9.23 50.06 11.86
N LEU A 19 10.54 49.90 12.07
CA LEU A 19 11.20 50.15 13.37
C LEU A 19 11.76 51.58 13.52
N ARG A 20 11.54 52.50 12.57
CA ARG A 20 12.07 53.88 12.64
C ARG A 20 11.05 55.01 12.69
N SER A 21 9.75 54.74 12.77
CA SER A 21 8.71 55.79 12.86
C SER A 21 8.00 55.91 14.22
N GLY A 22 8.46 55.19 15.25
CA GLY A 22 7.80 55.14 16.56
C GLY A 22 8.47 55.94 17.69
N ALA A 23 9.05 57.12 17.43
CA ALA A 23 9.60 57.96 18.49
C ALA A 23 9.58 59.46 18.13
N ALA A 24 8.46 60.14 18.37
CA ALA A 24 8.44 61.55 18.77
C ALA A 24 7.04 62.04 19.18
N SER A 25 7.05 62.91 20.20
CA SER A 25 5.99 63.76 20.75
C SER A 25 5.06 63.15 21.80
N GLY A 26 5.18 63.71 23.01
CA GLY A 26 4.42 63.35 24.20
C GLY A 26 3.42 64.43 24.63
N ALA A 27 2.79 64.11 25.76
CA ALA A 27 2.04 64.95 26.70
C ALA A 27 0.74 65.61 26.19
N ALA A 28 -0.41 65.21 26.72
CA ALA A 28 -0.92 65.66 28.03
C ALA A 28 -2.36 65.14 28.31
N SER A 29 -2.65 65.01 29.62
CA SER A 29 -3.97 65.07 30.27
C SER A 29 -4.87 63.82 30.32
N GLY A 30 -5.28 63.46 31.55
CA GLY A 30 -6.60 62.89 31.81
C GLY A 30 -6.60 61.52 32.50
N ALA A 31 -6.79 61.52 33.81
CA ALA A 31 -7.00 60.33 34.64
C ALA A 31 -8.24 59.52 34.20
N LEU A 32 -8.15 58.17 34.27
CA LEU A 32 -9.06 57.27 34.98
C LEU A 32 -8.62 55.81 34.77
N GLY A 33 -8.69 54.99 35.82
CA GLY A 33 -8.06 53.67 35.87
C GLY A 33 -8.74 52.58 35.03
N SER A 34 -7.92 51.61 34.62
CA SER A 34 -8.29 50.19 34.61
C SER A 34 -7.02 49.34 34.47
N ARG A 35 -6.86 48.38 35.39
CA ARG A 35 -5.83 47.33 35.33
C ARG A 35 -6.23 46.30 34.27
N VAL A 36 -5.44 46.18 33.21
CA VAL A 36 -5.29 44.99 32.36
C VAL A 36 -3.81 45.00 31.95
N GLY A 37 -2.94 44.11 32.42
CA GLY A 37 -3.04 42.66 32.28
C GLY A 37 -2.06 42.23 31.19
N ALA A 38 -0.77 42.15 31.52
CA ALA A 38 0.28 41.67 30.63
C ALA A 38 0.11 40.16 30.38
N SER A 39 -0.46 39.76 29.24
CA SER A 39 -0.59 38.33 28.87
C SER A 39 -0.44 38.04 27.37
N GLY A 40 -0.01 39.02 26.55
CA GLY A 40 0.08 38.84 25.09
C GLY A 40 1.45 38.40 24.52
N LEU A 41 2.54 38.50 25.29
CA LEU A 41 3.91 38.37 24.77
C LEU A 41 4.55 36.98 24.97
N GLY A 42 3.90 36.07 25.71
CA GLY A 42 4.45 34.74 26.00
C GLY A 42 4.17 33.67 24.94
N ALA A 43 2.97 33.64 24.36
CA ALA A 43 2.58 32.56 23.43
C ALA A 43 3.29 32.65 22.06
N ALA A 44 3.54 33.86 21.57
CA ALA A 44 4.18 34.07 20.27
C ALA A 44 5.66 33.62 20.26
N SER A 45 6.38 33.78 21.38
CA SER A 45 7.78 33.39 21.48
C SER A 45 7.97 31.87 21.60
N THR A 46 7.05 31.17 22.29
CA THR A 46 7.07 29.71 22.40
C THR A 46 6.74 29.02 21.07
N ILE A 47 5.74 29.51 20.33
CA ILE A 47 5.41 28.99 18.98
C ILE A 47 6.61 29.15 18.04
N GLN A 48 7.26 30.33 18.04
CA GLN A 48 8.45 30.57 17.19
C GLN A 48 9.61 29.64 17.53
N MET A 49 9.78 29.24 18.79
CA MET A 49 10.86 28.34 19.21
C MET A 49 10.61 26.89 18.78
N VAL A 50 9.37 26.40 18.91
CA VAL A 50 8.96 25.06 18.47
C VAL A 50 9.07 24.94 16.94
N VAL A 51 8.63 25.98 16.23
CA VAL A 51 8.70 26.06 14.76
C VAL A 51 10.14 25.93 14.27
N ARG A 52 11.09 26.70 14.83
CA ARG A 52 12.50 26.65 14.43
C ARG A 52 13.13 25.26 14.58
N ARG A 53 12.83 24.55 15.67
CA ARG A 53 13.37 23.21 15.91
C ARG A 53 12.84 22.17 14.91
N TYR A 54 11.60 22.35 14.45
CA TYR A 54 10.98 21.48 13.45
C TYR A 54 11.47 21.82 12.02
N GLU A 55 11.66 23.10 11.70
CA GLU A 55 12.23 23.57 10.42
C GLU A 55 13.66 23.05 10.21
N ASP A 56 14.52 23.18 11.22
CA ASP A 56 15.90 22.66 11.19
C ASP A 56 15.94 21.14 10.98
N TYR A 57 14.95 20.41 11.49
CA TYR A 57 14.84 18.96 11.33
C TYR A 57 14.38 18.57 9.92
N LEU A 58 13.30 19.17 9.41
CA LEU A 58 12.81 18.92 8.05
C LEU A 58 13.87 19.19 6.98
N ALA A 59 14.72 20.21 7.21
CA ALA A 59 15.85 20.52 6.33
C ALA A 59 16.93 19.42 6.29
N ASN A 60 16.96 18.51 7.27
CA ASN A 60 18.00 17.51 7.47
C ASN A 60 17.51 16.04 7.39
N VAL A 61 16.23 15.79 7.07
CA VAL A 61 15.70 14.43 6.89
C VAL A 61 16.35 13.78 5.67
N ARG A 62 17.30 12.86 5.92
CA ARG A 62 17.78 11.86 4.95
C ARG A 62 17.18 10.50 5.31
N PRO A 63 16.96 9.58 4.37
CA PRO A 63 16.61 8.21 4.72
C PRO A 63 17.67 7.67 5.70
N PRO A 64 17.27 6.97 6.78
CA PRO A 64 18.23 6.45 7.74
C PRO A 64 19.23 5.57 7.00
N ALA A 65 20.52 5.73 7.31
CA ALA A 65 21.55 4.85 6.78
C ALA A 65 21.20 3.40 7.18
N PRO A 66 21.41 2.41 6.29
CA PRO A 66 21.21 1.02 6.67
C PRO A 66 22.10 0.68 7.88
N PRO A 67 21.61 -0.13 8.83
CA PRO A 67 22.40 -0.49 9.99
C PRO A 67 23.68 -1.22 9.57
N PRO A 68 24.78 -1.07 10.32
CA PRO A 68 26.00 -1.82 10.06
C PRO A 68 25.75 -3.33 10.16
N ALA A 69 26.42 -4.09 9.29
CA ALA A 69 26.16 -5.51 9.06
C ALA A 69 26.47 -6.43 10.26
N ASP A 70 27.02 -5.89 11.35
CA ASP A 70 27.35 -6.58 12.60
C ASP A 70 26.30 -6.40 13.72
N ALA A 71 25.22 -5.67 13.45
CA ALA A 71 24.09 -5.51 14.36
C ALA A 71 23.28 -6.82 14.45
N GLY A 72 23.68 -7.72 15.35
CA GLY A 72 22.87 -8.87 15.76
C GLY A 72 21.44 -8.46 16.16
N ALA A 73 20.50 -9.39 16.03
CA ALA A 73 19.04 -9.24 16.12
C ALA A 73 18.48 -8.69 17.46
N GLY A 74 18.88 -7.49 17.86
CA GLY A 74 18.49 -6.80 19.09
C GLY A 74 18.35 -5.29 18.94
N PHE A 75 18.22 -4.77 17.71
CA PHE A 75 17.97 -3.35 17.48
C PHE A 75 16.49 -3.04 17.76
N HIS A 76 16.18 -2.45 18.93
CA HIS A 76 15.17 -1.40 19.12
C HIS A 76 14.99 -0.92 20.58
N ALA A 77 15.76 -1.41 21.55
CA ALA A 77 15.63 -1.01 22.96
C ALA A 77 16.82 -0.18 23.47
N TYR A 78 17.15 0.97 22.87
CA TYR A 78 18.24 1.82 23.39
C TYR A 78 17.92 3.31 23.36
N ARG A 79 17.37 3.81 24.48
CA ARG A 79 17.86 5.03 25.18
C ARG A 79 17.21 5.36 26.53
N LEU A 80 16.14 4.67 26.95
CA LEU A 80 15.45 5.01 28.21
C LEU A 80 15.77 4.08 29.40
N ALA A 81 16.43 2.94 29.13
CA ALA A 81 16.79 1.97 30.16
C ALA A 81 17.71 2.53 31.27
N GLU A 82 18.54 3.54 30.94
CA GLU A 82 19.43 4.20 31.92
C GLU A 82 18.67 5.00 32.98
N TYR A 83 17.43 5.42 32.69
CA TYR A 83 16.55 6.15 33.61
C TYR A 83 15.41 5.28 34.19
N GLY A 84 15.46 3.96 33.99
CA GLY A 84 14.48 3.01 34.54
C GLY A 84 13.10 3.04 33.87
N TYR A 85 12.95 3.72 32.73
CA TYR A 85 11.71 3.70 31.95
C TYR A 85 11.95 2.93 30.66
N THR A 86 11.12 1.92 30.36
CA THR A 86 11.20 1.19 29.08
C THR A 86 9.89 1.39 28.36
N LEU A 87 9.95 1.95 27.14
CA LEU A 87 8.78 2.03 26.29
C LEU A 87 8.26 0.61 25.99
N PRO A 88 6.93 0.43 25.95
CA PRO A 88 6.36 -0.84 25.55
C PRO A 88 6.75 -1.17 24.10
N PRO A 89 6.90 -2.46 23.75
CA PRO A 89 7.14 -2.84 22.36
C PRO A 89 5.88 -2.59 21.52
N ALA A 90 6.05 -2.49 20.20
CA ALA A 90 4.94 -2.34 19.28
C ALA A 90 4.13 -3.64 19.20
N PHE A 91 2.81 -3.54 19.41
CA PHE A 91 1.87 -4.65 19.39
C PHE A 91 0.80 -4.53 18.30
N ALA A 92 0.54 -3.31 17.80
CA ALA A 92 -0.49 -3.08 16.80
C ALA A 92 -0.13 -3.74 15.46
N ALA A 93 -1.01 -4.60 14.97
CA ALA A 93 -0.88 -5.28 13.70
C ALA A 93 -2.27 -5.59 13.12
N VAL A 94 -2.38 -5.58 11.78
CA VAL A 94 -3.62 -5.97 11.08
C VAL A 94 -4.01 -7.41 11.45
N GLY A 95 -5.31 -7.64 11.66
CA GLY A 95 -5.87 -8.91 12.11
C GLY A 95 -5.66 -9.22 13.60
N ARG A 96 -5.13 -8.27 14.38
CA ARG A 96 -4.96 -8.40 15.84
C ARG A 96 -5.82 -7.39 16.60
N PRO A 97 -6.20 -7.68 17.86
CA PRO A 97 -6.83 -6.70 18.72
C PRO A 97 -5.98 -5.43 18.82
N ALA A 98 -6.63 -4.27 18.70
CA ALA A 98 -5.99 -2.98 18.88
C ALA A 98 -5.51 -2.83 20.34
N PRO A 99 -4.27 -2.35 20.59
CA PRO A 99 -3.82 -2.07 21.94
C PRO A 99 -4.76 -1.06 22.62
N ASP A 100 -5.40 -1.47 23.72
CA ASP A 100 -6.31 -0.61 24.48
C ASP A 100 -5.53 0.48 25.23
N PHE A 101 -6.17 1.61 25.46
CA PHE A 101 -5.61 2.71 26.23
C PHE A 101 -6.70 3.46 26.98
N ASN A 102 -6.31 4.13 28.06
CA ASN A 102 -7.13 5.07 28.82
C ASN A 102 -6.27 6.30 29.12
N ALA A 103 -6.52 7.40 28.42
CA ALA A 103 -5.70 8.60 28.48
C ALA A 103 -6.57 9.86 28.50
N GLY A 104 -6.00 10.97 28.96
CA GLY A 104 -6.68 12.24 28.87
C GLY A 104 -6.79 12.71 27.42
N ALA A 105 -7.88 13.40 27.12
CA ALA A 105 -8.20 13.91 25.81
C ALA A 105 -8.96 15.23 25.93
N VAL A 106 -8.83 16.08 24.93
CA VAL A 106 -9.77 17.19 24.75
C VAL A 106 -10.93 16.68 23.91
N MET A 107 -12.12 16.68 24.50
CA MET A 107 -13.35 16.18 23.89
C MET A 107 -13.98 17.23 22.96
N PRO A 108 -14.91 16.84 22.04
CA PRO A 108 -15.54 17.79 21.11
C PRO A 108 -16.30 18.96 21.77
N ASN A 109 -16.73 18.79 23.02
CA ASN A 109 -17.34 19.87 23.82
C ASN A 109 -16.32 20.91 24.33
N GLY A 110 -15.02 20.73 24.06
CA GLY A 110 -13.94 21.62 24.49
C GLY A 110 -13.47 21.39 25.92
N GLU A 111 -13.89 20.31 26.57
CA GLU A 111 -13.49 19.93 27.93
C GLU A 111 -12.38 18.87 27.90
N ILE A 112 -11.57 18.85 28.96
CA ILE A 112 -10.59 17.79 29.18
C ILE A 112 -11.28 16.67 29.96
N ASP A 113 -11.27 15.46 29.40
CA ASP A 113 -11.80 14.26 30.04
C ASP A 113 -10.93 13.04 29.71
N LYS A 114 -11.27 11.87 30.22
CA LYS A 114 -10.64 10.59 29.86
C LYS A 114 -11.34 9.95 28.67
N LEU A 115 -10.55 9.43 27.75
CA LEU A 115 -11.00 8.62 26.64
C LEU A 115 -10.39 7.23 26.77
N LYS A 116 -11.24 6.21 26.67
CA LYS A 116 -10.81 4.82 26.61
C LYS A 116 -11.20 4.19 25.27
N LEU A 117 -10.26 3.57 24.58
CA LEU A 117 -10.53 2.98 23.26
C LEU A 117 -11.61 1.90 23.33
N SER A 118 -11.61 1.09 24.38
CA SER A 118 -12.63 0.05 24.57
C SER A 118 -14.08 0.56 24.62
N ASP A 119 -14.29 1.85 24.90
CA ASP A 119 -15.64 2.45 24.97
C ASP A 119 -16.26 2.61 23.57
N TYR A 120 -15.45 2.47 22.53
CA TYR A 120 -15.88 2.51 21.12
C TYR A 120 -16.26 1.14 20.55
N LYS A 121 -16.27 0.06 21.35
CA LYS A 121 -16.77 -1.25 20.90
C LYS A 121 -18.18 -1.14 20.31
N GLY A 122 -18.42 -1.86 19.21
CA GLY A 122 -19.66 -1.73 18.43
C GLY A 122 -19.63 -0.63 17.36
N LYS A 123 -18.56 0.18 17.31
CA LYS A 123 -18.33 1.18 16.26
C LYS A 123 -17.00 0.92 15.56
N TRP A 124 -16.91 1.36 14.31
CA TRP A 124 -15.61 1.49 13.65
C TRP A 124 -14.85 2.68 14.25
N VAL A 125 -13.53 2.58 14.33
CA VAL A 125 -12.68 3.66 14.83
C VAL A 125 -11.55 3.93 13.84
N LEU A 126 -11.43 5.18 13.43
CA LEU A 126 -10.24 5.70 12.80
C LEU A 126 -9.37 6.39 13.86
N LEU A 127 -8.32 5.72 14.31
CA LEU A 127 -7.32 6.28 15.19
C LEU A 127 -6.16 6.79 14.36
N PHE A 128 -5.84 8.09 14.45
CA PHE A 128 -4.73 8.67 13.72
C PHE A 128 -3.77 9.41 14.65
N PHE A 129 -2.49 9.14 14.47
CA PHE A 129 -1.40 9.81 15.15
C PHE A 129 -0.91 10.99 14.31
N TYR A 130 -0.48 12.05 14.98
CA TYR A 130 0.18 13.17 14.33
C TYR A 130 1.41 13.63 15.14
N PRO A 131 2.43 14.21 14.47
CA PRO A 131 3.71 14.47 15.12
C PRO A 131 3.65 15.44 16.30
N LYS A 132 3.05 16.61 16.10
CA LYS A 132 3.12 17.67 17.11
C LYS A 132 2.11 18.78 16.89
N ASP A 133 1.57 19.31 17.98
CA ASP A 133 0.82 20.56 18.05
C ASP A 133 1.67 21.77 17.60
N PHE A 134 0.99 22.79 17.06
CA PHE A 134 1.57 24.05 16.56
C PHE A 134 2.64 23.87 15.47
N THR A 135 2.46 22.88 14.59
CA THR A 135 3.30 22.66 13.41
C THR A 135 2.52 22.88 12.11
N PHE A 136 3.09 22.48 10.96
CA PHE A 136 2.60 22.91 9.64
C PHE A 136 1.51 22.03 9.04
N VAL A 137 1.78 20.73 8.87
CA VAL A 137 0.86 19.78 8.19
C VAL A 137 -0.19 19.22 9.16
N CYS A 138 0.15 19.09 10.44
CA CYS A 138 -0.76 18.56 11.46
C CYS A 138 -2.11 19.29 11.54
N PRO A 139 -2.17 20.65 11.59
CA PRO A 139 -3.45 21.34 11.67
C PRO A 139 -4.31 21.10 10.42
N THR A 140 -3.72 20.95 9.24
CA THR A 140 -4.51 20.71 8.01
C THR A 140 -5.19 19.35 8.06
N GLU A 141 -4.52 18.31 8.56
CA GLU A 141 -5.11 16.97 8.70
C GLU A 141 -6.20 16.94 9.78
N ILE A 142 -5.92 17.50 10.97
CA ILE A 142 -6.86 17.47 12.10
C ILE A 142 -8.14 18.22 11.76
N ILE A 143 -8.03 19.39 11.11
CA ILE A 143 -9.19 20.17 10.65
C ILE A 143 -9.99 19.36 9.63
N ALA A 144 -9.33 18.77 8.62
CA ALA A 144 -10.01 18.02 7.58
C ALA A 144 -10.76 16.78 8.13
N PHE A 145 -10.15 16.04 9.05
CA PHE A 145 -10.82 14.93 9.74
C PHE A 145 -11.97 15.42 10.62
N SER A 146 -11.77 16.51 11.37
CA SER A 146 -12.83 17.11 12.19
C SER A 146 -14.04 17.54 11.36
N GLU A 147 -13.82 18.15 10.19
CA GLU A 147 -14.90 18.56 9.29
C GLU A 147 -15.59 17.38 8.62
N ALA A 148 -14.89 16.26 8.44
CA ALA A 148 -15.45 15.04 7.89
C ALA A 148 -16.12 14.14 8.94
N ALA A 149 -16.05 14.45 10.23
CA ALA A 149 -16.48 13.57 11.31
C ALA A 149 -17.92 13.04 11.13
N ASP A 150 -18.85 13.87 10.67
CA ASP A 150 -20.25 13.45 10.46
C ASP A 150 -20.38 12.45 9.31
N LYS A 151 -19.57 12.56 8.25
CA LYS A 151 -19.53 11.57 7.16
C LYS A 151 -19.05 10.21 7.67
N PHE A 152 -18.11 10.17 8.62
CA PHE A 152 -17.68 8.92 9.23
C PHE A 152 -18.77 8.35 10.14
N ARG A 153 -19.49 9.20 10.88
CA ARG A 153 -20.61 8.78 11.74
C ARG A 153 -21.79 8.20 10.95
N GLU A 154 -22.05 8.68 9.74
CA GLU A 154 -23.02 8.07 8.80
C GLU A 154 -22.69 6.60 8.51
N HIS A 155 -21.42 6.21 8.62
CA HIS A 155 -20.94 4.85 8.49
C HIS A 155 -20.68 4.16 9.84
N ASN A 156 -21.29 4.62 10.94
CA ASN A 156 -21.04 4.10 12.29
C ASN A 156 -19.54 4.07 12.66
N ALA A 157 -18.79 5.07 12.21
CA ALA A 157 -17.36 5.22 12.48
C ALA A 157 -17.08 6.52 13.25
N GLU A 158 -16.18 6.45 14.22
CA GLU A 158 -15.68 7.60 14.97
C GLU A 158 -14.21 7.85 14.64
N ILE A 159 -13.77 9.10 14.77
CA ILE A 159 -12.39 9.51 14.50
C ILE A 159 -11.76 9.98 15.80
N ILE A 160 -10.52 9.55 16.07
CA ILE A 160 -9.74 9.93 17.25
C ILE A 160 -8.35 10.39 16.79
N GLY A 161 -7.97 11.62 17.15
CA GLY A 161 -6.61 12.12 16.95
C GLY A 161 -5.75 11.85 18.17
N CYS A 162 -4.45 11.62 17.98
CA CYS A 162 -3.50 11.43 19.08
C CYS A 162 -2.12 12.04 18.76
N SER A 163 -1.51 12.73 19.73
CA SER A 163 -0.08 13.06 19.69
C SER A 163 0.55 12.89 21.08
N THR A 164 1.85 13.13 21.17
CA THR A 164 2.61 13.06 22.42
C THR A 164 2.61 14.37 23.22
N ASP A 165 1.82 15.37 22.79
CA ASP A 165 1.60 16.62 23.54
C ASP A 165 0.58 16.41 24.69
N THR A 166 0.41 17.41 25.56
CA THR A 166 -0.54 17.35 26.70
C THR A 166 -1.94 17.85 26.34
N GLU A 167 -2.92 17.50 27.16
CA GLU A 167 -4.32 17.94 27.03
C GLU A 167 -4.43 19.47 27.07
N GLU A 168 -3.63 20.14 27.89
CA GLU A 168 -3.60 21.61 27.92
C GLU A 168 -3.04 22.22 26.64
N THR A 169 -2.07 21.53 26.02
CA THR A 169 -1.49 21.97 24.74
C THR A 169 -2.53 21.85 23.63
N HIS A 170 -3.25 20.71 23.57
CA HIS A 170 -4.37 20.51 22.66
C HIS A 170 -5.45 21.58 22.86
N LEU A 171 -5.86 21.85 24.10
CA LEU A 171 -6.90 22.83 24.42
C LEU A 171 -6.47 24.25 24.03
N ALA A 172 -5.19 24.61 24.25
CA ALA A 172 -4.64 25.89 23.80
C ALA A 172 -4.63 26.00 22.27
N TRP A 173 -4.37 24.90 21.56
CA TRP A 173 -4.36 24.88 20.10
C TRP A 173 -5.75 24.97 19.49
N ILE A 174 -6.74 24.29 20.08
CA ILE A 174 -8.18 24.40 19.79
C ILE A 174 -8.66 25.84 19.96
N ARG A 175 -8.28 26.50 21.07
CA ARG A 175 -8.62 27.91 21.34
C ARG A 175 -7.89 28.90 20.43
N THR A 176 -6.86 28.46 19.71
CA THR A 176 -6.17 29.30 18.74
C THR A 176 -6.95 29.32 17.42
N SER A 177 -7.19 30.50 16.85
CA SER A 177 -7.89 30.62 15.59
C SER A 177 -7.11 30.03 14.41
N ARG A 178 -7.82 29.43 13.45
CA ARG A 178 -7.23 28.84 12.22
C ARG A 178 -6.37 29.82 11.44
N LYS A 179 -6.73 31.11 11.41
CA LYS A 179 -5.94 32.19 10.79
C LYS A 179 -4.55 32.38 11.40
N ARG A 180 -4.33 31.90 12.64
CA ARG A 180 -3.04 31.92 13.33
C ARG A 180 -2.39 30.53 13.42
N GLY A 181 -2.85 29.58 12.60
CA GLY A 181 -2.36 28.19 12.61
C GLY A 181 -2.90 27.34 13.78
N GLY A 182 -4.00 27.76 14.41
CA GLY A 182 -4.73 26.94 15.39
C GLY A 182 -5.77 26.03 14.75
N LEU A 183 -6.52 25.28 15.58
CA LEU A 183 -7.52 24.34 15.10
C LEU A 183 -8.94 24.92 15.05
N GLY A 184 -9.29 25.80 16.00
CA GLY A 184 -10.68 26.21 16.21
C GLY A 184 -11.53 25.09 16.84
N GLU A 185 -12.87 25.22 16.76
CA GLU A 185 -13.80 24.20 17.23
C GLU A 185 -13.57 22.85 16.51
N MET A 186 -13.56 21.77 17.29
CA MET A 186 -13.28 20.41 16.83
C MET A 186 -14.47 19.49 17.10
N ASN A 187 -14.73 18.59 16.16
CA ASN A 187 -15.80 17.58 16.23
C ASN A 187 -15.27 16.19 16.63
N ILE A 188 -13.97 16.08 16.90
CA ILE A 188 -13.27 14.84 17.22
C ILE A 188 -12.45 15.03 18.49
N PRO A 189 -12.28 13.98 19.31
CA PRO A 189 -11.38 14.03 20.46
C PRO A 189 -9.91 14.03 20.03
N LEU A 190 -9.08 14.73 20.80
CA LEU A 190 -7.61 14.71 20.69
C LEU A 190 -7.00 14.13 21.97
N VAL A 191 -6.43 12.93 21.86
CA VAL A 191 -5.82 12.16 22.95
C VAL A 191 -4.37 12.60 23.19
N ALA A 192 -4.04 12.86 24.45
CA ALA A 192 -2.71 13.22 24.91
C ALA A 192 -1.92 11.98 25.36
N ASP A 193 -0.98 11.53 24.54
CA ASP A 193 -0.05 10.43 24.84
C ASP A 193 1.25 10.95 25.47
N VAL A 194 1.11 11.55 26.65
CA VAL A 194 2.23 12.23 27.34
C VAL A 194 3.39 11.26 27.64
N THR A 195 3.06 10.02 28.00
CA THR A 195 4.04 8.96 28.32
C THR A 195 4.67 8.34 27.08
N LYS A 196 4.06 8.53 25.89
CA LYS A 196 4.46 7.96 24.60
C LYS A 196 4.19 6.46 24.48
N ASP A 197 3.47 5.90 25.45
CA ASP A 197 3.18 4.47 25.49
C ASP A 197 2.19 4.08 24.40
N ILE A 198 1.22 4.95 24.08
CA ILE A 198 0.23 4.66 23.05
C ILE A 198 0.94 4.64 21.69
N ALA A 199 1.67 5.69 21.34
CA ALA A 199 2.43 5.78 20.10
C ALA A 199 3.45 4.63 19.97
N ALA A 200 4.10 4.23 21.06
CA ALA A 200 5.01 3.08 21.08
C ALA A 200 4.29 1.76 20.81
N GLN A 201 3.17 1.47 21.49
CA GLN A 201 2.38 0.24 21.27
C GLN A 201 1.81 0.16 19.87
N TYR A 202 1.47 1.31 19.28
CA TYR A 202 1.02 1.40 17.90
C TYR A 202 2.17 1.44 16.88
N GLY A 203 3.43 1.37 17.32
CA GLY A 203 4.59 1.38 16.42
C GLY A 203 4.76 2.67 15.62
N THR A 204 4.19 3.78 16.09
CA THR A 204 4.28 5.09 15.43
C THR A 204 5.31 6.01 16.06
N LEU A 205 5.80 5.71 17.27
CA LEU A 205 6.76 6.57 17.96
C LEU A 205 8.14 6.55 17.30
N SER A 206 8.67 7.73 16.97
CA SER A 206 10.10 7.90 16.71
C SER A 206 10.87 7.99 18.03
N ASN A 207 11.57 6.91 18.40
CA ASN A 207 12.36 6.84 19.63
C ASN A 207 13.51 7.85 19.70
N GLU A 208 13.94 8.41 18.57
CA GLU A 208 15.02 9.39 18.51
C GLU A 208 14.59 10.79 18.95
N ILE A 209 13.36 11.19 18.59
CA ILE A 209 12.87 12.56 18.76
C ILE A 209 11.60 12.66 19.63
N GLY A 210 11.00 11.53 20.01
CA GLY A 210 9.91 11.49 20.99
C GLY A 210 8.56 11.97 20.47
N ILE A 211 8.34 11.89 19.15
CA ILE A 211 7.07 12.25 18.49
C ILE A 211 6.59 11.10 17.60
N ALA A 212 5.28 11.03 17.35
CA ALA A 212 4.70 10.01 16.49
C ALA A 212 4.85 10.35 15.00
N PHE A 213 5.10 9.34 14.17
CA PHE A 213 4.87 9.40 12.73
C PHE A 213 3.37 9.55 12.42
N ARG A 214 3.03 9.83 11.16
CA ARG A 214 1.62 9.97 10.72
C ARG A 214 0.99 8.59 10.52
N GLY A 215 0.80 7.88 11.62
CA GLY A 215 0.13 6.58 11.66
C GLY A 215 -1.38 6.70 11.62
N THR A 216 -2.06 5.80 10.92
CA THR A 216 -3.52 5.68 10.89
C THR A 216 -3.89 4.22 11.05
N PHE A 217 -4.89 3.94 11.87
CA PHE A 217 -5.39 2.61 12.17
C PHE A 217 -6.91 2.62 12.03
N ILE A 218 -7.44 1.72 11.21
CA ILE A 218 -8.87 1.46 11.12
C ILE A 218 -9.15 0.21 11.94
N ILE A 219 -10.01 0.36 12.95
CA ILE A 219 -10.34 -0.66 13.93
C ILE A 219 -11.83 -0.98 13.78
N ASN A 220 -12.16 -2.27 13.68
CA ASN A 220 -13.54 -2.74 13.51
C ASN A 220 -14.33 -2.72 14.84
N PRO A 221 -15.66 -2.96 14.82
CA PRO A 221 -16.51 -2.97 16.00
C PRO A 221 -16.10 -3.96 17.11
N GLU A 222 -15.42 -5.04 16.75
CA GLU A 222 -14.89 -6.06 17.67
C GLU A 222 -13.57 -5.62 18.33
N GLY A 223 -12.96 -4.53 17.86
CA GLY A 223 -11.70 -3.99 18.35
C GLY A 223 -10.48 -4.59 17.64
N VAL A 224 -10.62 -5.15 16.45
CA VAL A 224 -9.52 -5.69 15.63
C VAL A 224 -9.07 -4.66 14.60
N ILE A 225 -7.76 -4.53 14.40
CA ILE A 225 -7.18 -3.63 13.39
C ILE A 225 -7.36 -4.25 12.01
N GLU A 226 -8.04 -3.56 11.10
CA GLU A 226 -8.28 -4.01 9.72
C GLU A 226 -7.33 -3.38 8.71
N SER A 227 -6.85 -2.16 9.00
CA SER A 227 -5.91 -1.45 8.14
C SER A 227 -4.98 -0.56 8.94
N THR A 228 -3.74 -0.44 8.47
CA THR A 228 -2.77 0.52 8.99
C THR A 228 -2.00 1.18 7.86
N SER A 229 -1.67 2.46 8.05
CA SER A 229 -0.73 3.19 7.20
C SER A 229 0.13 4.11 8.05
N VAL A 230 1.41 4.24 7.72
CA VAL A 230 2.32 5.15 8.40
C VAL A 230 3.06 5.99 7.37
N LEU A 231 2.82 7.30 7.40
CA LEU A 231 3.56 8.25 6.57
C LEU A 231 4.66 8.94 7.38
N ASN A 232 5.76 9.24 6.69
CA ASN A 232 6.79 10.11 7.23
C ASN A 232 6.26 11.56 7.36
N PHE A 233 6.94 12.39 8.13
CA PHE A 233 6.47 13.71 8.55
C PHE A 233 6.03 14.71 7.46
N PRO A 234 6.66 14.80 6.26
CA PRO A 234 6.38 15.91 5.34
C PRO A 234 5.13 15.73 4.48
N VAL A 235 4.52 14.54 4.45
CA VAL A 235 3.37 14.23 3.57
C VAL A 235 2.12 14.04 4.41
N GLY A 236 1.05 14.78 4.08
CA GLY A 236 -0.27 14.64 4.71
C GLY A 236 -1.07 13.48 4.11
N ARG A 237 -2.03 12.97 4.88
CA ARG A 237 -2.98 11.92 4.50
C ARG A 237 -4.17 12.47 3.71
N SER A 238 -4.87 11.58 3.01
CA SER A 238 -6.17 11.85 2.38
C SER A 238 -7.29 11.32 3.27
N VAL A 239 -8.25 12.18 3.59
CA VAL A 239 -9.47 11.83 4.35
C VAL A 239 -10.39 10.95 3.52
N GLU A 240 -10.45 11.20 2.21
CA GLU A 240 -11.27 10.47 1.25
C GLU A 240 -10.83 9.01 1.15
N GLU A 241 -9.51 8.76 1.15
CA GLU A 241 -9.00 7.38 1.14
C GLU A 241 -9.32 6.65 2.45
N GLN A 242 -9.26 7.35 3.59
CA GLN A 242 -9.65 6.73 4.86
C GLN A 242 -11.14 6.36 4.89
N LEU A 243 -12.00 7.23 4.38
CA LEU A 243 -13.43 6.96 4.27
C LEU A 243 -13.71 5.80 3.32
N ARG A 244 -13.04 5.77 2.15
CA ARG A 244 -13.14 4.68 1.17
C ARG A 244 -12.75 3.33 1.78
N LEU A 245 -11.66 3.29 2.56
CA LEU A 245 -11.22 2.07 3.25
C LEU A 245 -12.25 1.57 4.25
N ILE A 246 -12.86 2.44 5.06
CA ILE A 246 -13.93 2.05 6.00
C ILE A 246 -15.12 1.46 5.23
N GLN A 247 -15.55 2.14 4.16
CA GLN A 247 -16.66 1.68 3.32
C GLN A 247 -16.38 0.31 2.69
N ALA A 248 -15.15 0.10 2.19
CA ALA A 248 -14.75 -1.18 1.61
C ALA A 248 -14.71 -2.31 2.66
N LEU A 249 -14.14 -2.04 3.84
CA LEU A 249 -14.07 -3.02 4.92
C LEU A 249 -15.46 -3.39 5.44
N GLN A 250 -16.37 -2.42 5.55
CA GLN A 250 -17.77 -2.67 5.89
C GLN A 250 -18.48 -3.51 4.82
N PHE A 251 -18.26 -3.20 3.55
CA PHE A 251 -18.83 -3.98 2.44
C PHE A 251 -18.39 -5.45 2.50
N VAL A 252 -17.08 -5.70 2.68
CA VAL A 252 -16.55 -7.06 2.80
C VAL A 252 -17.15 -7.78 4.02
N ALA A 253 -17.26 -7.09 5.16
CA ALA A 253 -17.83 -7.66 6.38
C ALA A 253 -19.32 -8.01 6.25
N GLU A 254 -20.09 -7.22 5.49
CA GLU A 254 -21.53 -7.43 5.28
C GLU A 254 -21.83 -8.48 4.20
N HIS A 255 -21.08 -8.47 3.09
CA HIS A 255 -21.43 -9.25 1.90
C HIS A 255 -20.57 -10.51 1.71
N GLY A 256 -19.38 -10.59 2.32
CA GLY A 256 -18.45 -11.73 2.13
C GLY A 256 -17.79 -11.79 0.74
N GLU A 257 -17.98 -10.76 -0.07
CA GLU A 257 -17.26 -10.54 -1.34
C GLU A 257 -15.95 -9.79 -1.10
N VAL A 258 -15.11 -9.64 -2.13
CA VAL A 258 -13.87 -8.86 -2.06
C VAL A 258 -13.93 -7.60 -2.92
N CYS A 259 -13.32 -6.52 -2.41
CA CYS A 259 -13.20 -5.24 -3.10
C CYS A 259 -11.91 -5.18 -3.94
N PRO A 260 -12.00 -4.99 -5.26
CA PRO A 260 -10.83 -4.85 -6.14
C PRO A 260 -10.02 -3.56 -5.92
N VAL A 261 -8.91 -3.43 -6.66
CA VAL A 261 -8.04 -2.24 -6.59
C VAL A 261 -8.82 -0.97 -6.94
N GLY A 262 -8.69 0.06 -6.10
CA GLY A 262 -9.35 1.35 -6.30
C GLY A 262 -10.86 1.37 -6.06
N TRP A 263 -11.46 0.26 -5.60
CA TRP A 263 -12.90 0.13 -5.38
C TRP A 263 -13.49 1.26 -4.55
N LYS A 264 -14.65 1.75 -4.98
CA LYS A 264 -15.52 2.71 -4.29
C LYS A 264 -16.96 2.18 -4.24
N PRO A 265 -17.81 2.72 -3.35
CA PRO A 265 -19.22 2.34 -3.31
C PRO A 265 -19.89 2.44 -4.69
N GLY A 266 -20.50 1.33 -5.13
CA GLY A 266 -21.14 1.19 -6.44
C GLY A 266 -20.27 0.52 -7.51
N ASP A 267 -18.97 0.37 -7.28
CA ASP A 267 -18.08 -0.38 -8.18
C ASP A 267 -18.32 -1.89 -8.08
N LYS A 268 -17.98 -2.61 -9.16
CA LYS A 268 -18.06 -4.07 -9.20
C LYS A 268 -17.12 -4.71 -8.17
N THR A 269 -17.60 -5.81 -7.61
CA THR A 269 -16.93 -6.62 -6.58
C THR A 269 -16.75 -8.04 -7.09
N MET A 270 -15.97 -8.84 -6.38
CA MET A 270 -15.64 -10.20 -6.79
C MET A 270 -16.01 -11.19 -5.69
N ILE A 271 -16.74 -12.25 -6.06
CA ILE A 271 -16.98 -13.38 -5.17
C ILE A 271 -15.67 -14.17 -5.08
N PRO A 272 -15.14 -14.48 -3.89
CA PRO A 272 -13.84 -15.15 -3.71
C PRO A 272 -13.90 -16.67 -4.00
N THR A 273 -14.38 -17.03 -5.18
CA THR A 273 -14.40 -18.39 -5.74
C THR A 273 -13.77 -18.38 -7.13
N THR A 274 -13.40 -19.55 -7.66
CA THR A 274 -12.85 -19.65 -9.01
C THR A 274 -13.83 -19.11 -10.05
N ASP A 275 -15.10 -19.55 -10.01
CA ASP A 275 -16.12 -19.13 -10.97
C ASP A 275 -16.46 -17.65 -10.82
N GLY A 276 -16.61 -17.16 -9.58
CA GLY A 276 -16.87 -15.74 -9.31
C GLY A 276 -15.74 -14.82 -9.74
N SER A 277 -14.49 -15.30 -9.71
CA SER A 277 -13.34 -14.57 -10.24
C SER A 277 -13.40 -14.47 -11.77
N VAL A 278 -13.70 -15.58 -12.45
CA VAL A 278 -13.86 -15.61 -13.92
C VAL A 278 -14.97 -14.65 -14.35
N GLU A 279 -16.12 -14.66 -13.66
CA GLU A 279 -17.23 -13.76 -13.94
C GLU A 279 -16.82 -12.28 -13.79
N TYR A 280 -16.11 -11.93 -12.72
CA TYR A 280 -15.63 -10.56 -12.50
C TYR A 280 -14.73 -10.08 -13.65
N PHE A 281 -13.74 -10.88 -14.04
CA PHE A 281 -12.80 -10.54 -15.11
C PHE A 281 -13.45 -10.51 -16.50
N ALA A 282 -14.42 -11.38 -16.77
CA ALA A 282 -15.19 -11.36 -18.01
C ALA A 282 -16.13 -10.14 -18.12
N SER A 283 -16.44 -9.48 -17.00
CA SER A 283 -17.42 -8.39 -16.97
C SER A 283 -16.89 -7.03 -17.46
N GLY A 284 -15.62 -6.94 -17.89
CA GLY A 284 -14.98 -5.68 -18.27
C GLY A 284 -14.61 -4.78 -17.08
N ALA A 285 -14.70 -5.28 -15.85
CA ALA A 285 -14.39 -4.51 -14.63
C ALA A 285 -12.94 -4.01 -14.57
N THR A 286 -12.03 -4.63 -15.33
CA THR A 286 -10.61 -4.29 -15.38
C THR A 286 -10.24 -3.27 -16.46
N GLU A 287 -11.15 -2.91 -17.38
CA GLU A 287 -10.87 -1.97 -18.47
C GLU A 287 -10.40 -0.59 -17.96
N GLN A 288 -10.88 -0.18 -16.78
CA GLN A 288 -10.50 1.08 -16.14
C GLN A 288 -9.09 1.08 -15.52
N LEU A 289 -8.46 -0.09 -15.35
CA LEU A 289 -7.14 -0.23 -14.74
C LEU A 289 -5.99 0.08 -15.70
N GLY A 290 -6.30 0.53 -16.92
CA GLY A 290 -5.29 0.94 -17.90
C GLY A 290 -4.43 -0.23 -18.38
N THR A 291 -4.89 -1.47 -18.20
CA THR A 291 -4.31 -2.62 -18.87
C THR A 291 -4.46 -2.36 -20.36
N SER A 292 -3.34 -2.23 -21.07
CA SER A 292 -3.30 -2.27 -22.52
C SER A 292 -4.22 -3.39 -22.95
N ALA A 293 -5.22 -3.09 -23.78
CA ALA A 293 -6.08 -4.10 -24.38
C ALA A 293 -5.19 -5.28 -24.74
N GLU A 294 -5.31 -6.37 -23.99
CA GLU A 294 -4.85 -7.64 -24.49
C GLU A 294 -5.65 -7.76 -25.77
N LYS A 295 -4.94 -7.78 -26.91
CA LYS A 295 -5.55 -8.34 -28.11
C LYS A 295 -6.15 -9.65 -27.62
N GLU A 296 -7.41 -9.89 -27.96
CA GLU A 296 -7.99 -11.23 -27.89
C GLU A 296 -6.92 -12.15 -28.49
N ASP A 297 -6.10 -12.78 -27.64
CA ASP A 297 -5.09 -13.72 -28.07
C ASP A 297 -5.91 -14.96 -28.29
N ASP A 298 -6.56 -15.01 -29.45
CA ASP A 298 -7.29 -16.10 -30.07
C ASP A 298 -7.29 -17.36 -29.20
N ASP A 299 -8.13 -17.40 -28.15
CA ASP A 299 -8.33 -18.58 -27.30
C ASP A 299 -8.84 -19.76 -28.16
N GLU A 300 -9.30 -19.49 -29.38
CA GLU A 300 -9.70 -20.47 -30.39
C GLU A 300 -8.55 -21.08 -31.20
N ASP A 301 -7.32 -20.53 -31.22
CA ASP A 301 -6.29 -20.97 -32.19
C ASP A 301 -5.03 -21.62 -31.58
N PHE A 302 -4.86 -21.66 -30.24
CA PHE A 302 -3.71 -22.38 -29.65
C PHE A 302 -3.81 -23.90 -29.82
N ALA A 303 -5.02 -24.46 -29.80
CA ALA A 303 -5.23 -25.90 -29.90
C ALA A 303 -5.47 -26.42 -31.34
N SER A 304 -5.67 -25.55 -32.32
CA SER A 304 -6.13 -25.94 -33.66
C SER A 304 -4.98 -26.14 -34.67
N PHE A 305 -3.83 -25.45 -34.49
CA PHE A 305 -2.79 -25.37 -35.53
C PHE A 305 -1.95 -26.65 -35.68
N MET A 306 -2.00 -27.56 -34.71
CA MET A 306 -1.35 -28.86 -34.74
C MET A 306 -2.36 -30.00 -34.62
N PRO A 307 -2.28 -31.05 -35.45
CA PRO A 307 -3.16 -32.20 -35.34
C PRO A 307 -2.95 -32.91 -34.00
N SER A 308 -4.05 -33.07 -33.26
CA SER A 308 -4.08 -33.84 -32.00
C SER A 308 -4.23 -35.31 -32.30
N MET A 309 -3.41 -36.15 -31.66
CA MET A 309 -3.55 -37.60 -31.78
C MET A 309 -4.75 -38.08 -30.96
N SER A 310 -5.55 -38.96 -31.55
CA SER A 310 -6.78 -39.48 -30.94
C SER A 310 -6.55 -40.80 -30.20
N SER A 311 -5.46 -41.52 -30.51
CA SER A 311 -5.08 -42.76 -29.81
C SER A 311 -3.57 -43.03 -29.90
N PRO A 312 -2.98 -43.81 -28.97
CA PRO A 312 -1.59 -44.25 -29.06
C PRO A 312 -1.25 -44.96 -30.38
N SER A 313 -2.17 -45.78 -30.92
CA SER A 313 -1.98 -46.44 -32.21
C SER A 313 -1.86 -45.47 -33.39
N GLU A 314 -2.59 -44.35 -33.35
CA GLU A 314 -2.51 -43.31 -34.37
C GLU A 314 -1.16 -42.55 -34.30
N LEU A 315 -0.68 -42.31 -33.07
CA LEU A 315 0.62 -41.69 -32.83
C LEU A 315 1.75 -42.57 -33.38
N GLU A 316 1.74 -43.87 -33.07
CA GLU A 316 2.74 -44.83 -33.55
C GLU A 316 2.71 -44.97 -35.09
N ALA A 317 1.52 -45.01 -35.68
CA ALA A 317 1.36 -45.02 -37.13
C ALA A 317 1.90 -43.73 -37.77
N THR A 318 1.71 -42.58 -37.11
CA THR A 318 2.24 -41.30 -37.59
C THR A 318 3.76 -41.25 -37.50
N ILE A 319 4.34 -41.72 -36.40
CA ILE A 319 5.79 -41.81 -36.20
C ILE A 319 6.43 -42.73 -37.24
N SER A 320 5.83 -43.89 -37.51
CA SER A 320 6.36 -44.87 -38.46
C SER A 320 6.11 -44.49 -39.93
N GLY A 321 5.01 -43.79 -40.21
CA GLY A 321 4.57 -43.44 -41.57
C GLY A 321 5.18 -42.17 -42.14
N ASN A 322 5.89 -41.38 -41.34
CA ASN A 322 6.50 -40.12 -41.78
C ASN A 322 8.03 -40.17 -41.58
N PRO A 323 8.83 -39.59 -42.50
CA PRO A 323 10.28 -39.61 -42.37
C PRO A 323 10.79 -38.97 -41.08
N LYS A 324 10.16 -37.86 -40.67
CA LYS A 324 10.54 -37.07 -39.50
C LYS A 324 9.31 -36.52 -38.79
N VAL A 325 9.23 -36.70 -37.47
CA VAL A 325 8.08 -36.31 -36.65
C VAL A 325 8.53 -35.61 -35.38
N VAL A 326 7.84 -34.53 -35.02
CA VAL A 326 7.92 -33.87 -33.71
C VAL A 326 6.60 -34.07 -32.99
N VAL A 327 6.68 -34.63 -31.79
CA VAL A 327 5.54 -34.87 -30.91
C VAL A 327 5.60 -33.90 -29.74
N GLU A 328 4.63 -33.01 -29.64
CA GLU A 328 4.43 -32.13 -28.48
C GLU A 328 3.46 -32.76 -27.49
N TYR A 329 3.93 -33.02 -26.26
CA TYR A 329 3.08 -33.32 -25.12
C TYR A 329 2.71 -32.02 -24.42
N MET A 330 1.41 -31.74 -24.32
CA MET A 330 0.85 -30.50 -23.78
C MET A 330 -0.37 -30.76 -22.89
N ALA A 331 -0.80 -29.76 -22.12
CA ALA A 331 -2.11 -29.76 -21.44
C ALA A 331 -2.79 -28.38 -21.56
N SER A 332 -4.11 -28.35 -21.65
CA SER A 332 -4.94 -27.13 -21.76
C SER A 332 -4.73 -26.16 -20.59
N TRP A 333 -4.49 -26.70 -19.39
CA TRP A 333 -4.16 -25.92 -18.18
C TRP A 333 -2.69 -25.46 -18.11
N CYS A 334 -1.82 -25.92 -19.02
CA CYS A 334 -0.38 -25.62 -18.98
C CYS A 334 -0.06 -24.21 -19.54
N GLY A 335 0.20 -23.26 -18.65
CA GLY A 335 0.57 -21.88 -19.05
C GLY A 335 1.86 -21.79 -19.87
N LYS A 336 2.85 -22.66 -19.63
CA LYS A 336 4.09 -22.69 -20.43
C LYS A 336 3.88 -23.20 -21.86
N CYS A 337 2.87 -24.06 -22.05
CA CYS A 337 2.47 -24.56 -23.36
C CYS A 337 1.88 -23.40 -24.17
N ARG A 338 0.98 -22.61 -23.57
CA ARG A 338 0.47 -21.36 -24.17
C ARG A 338 1.57 -20.37 -24.53
N GLN A 339 2.58 -20.22 -23.67
CA GLN A 339 3.69 -19.29 -23.94
C GLN A 339 4.56 -19.71 -25.14
N ILE A 340 4.80 -21.02 -25.34
CA ILE A 340 5.67 -21.51 -26.42
C ILE A 340 4.94 -21.66 -27.76
N ALA A 341 3.62 -21.82 -27.73
CA ALA A 341 2.66 -21.87 -28.84
C ALA A 341 3.11 -21.20 -30.15
N GLY A 342 3.20 -19.87 -30.15
CA GLY A 342 3.49 -19.09 -31.37
C GLY A 342 4.87 -19.41 -31.96
N PHE A 343 5.82 -19.83 -31.13
CA PHE A 343 7.12 -20.27 -31.62
C PHE A 343 7.05 -21.66 -32.25
N VAL A 344 6.27 -22.59 -31.67
CA VAL A 344 6.01 -23.91 -32.27
C VAL A 344 5.26 -23.77 -33.58
N LYS A 345 4.23 -22.91 -33.65
CA LYS A 345 3.51 -22.56 -34.89
C LYS A 345 4.47 -22.08 -35.97
N GLY A 346 5.37 -21.15 -35.64
CA GLY A 346 6.40 -20.67 -36.56
C GLY A 346 7.38 -21.76 -37.02
N LEU A 347 7.76 -22.71 -36.15
CA LEU A 347 8.59 -23.86 -36.53
C LEU A 347 7.85 -24.82 -37.47
N LYS A 348 6.58 -25.13 -37.17
CA LYS A 348 5.73 -25.95 -38.04
C LYS A 348 5.63 -25.33 -39.43
N GLU A 349 5.30 -24.04 -39.53
CA GLU A 349 5.18 -23.33 -40.81
C GLU A 349 6.51 -23.30 -41.57
N LYS A 350 7.64 -23.11 -40.87
CA LYS A 350 8.98 -23.07 -41.48
C LYS A 350 9.41 -24.43 -42.05
N TYR A 351 9.10 -25.53 -41.36
CA TYR A 351 9.59 -26.88 -41.68
C TYR A 351 8.48 -27.85 -42.12
N GLU A 352 7.32 -27.35 -42.53
CA GLU A 352 6.12 -28.17 -42.84
C GLU A 352 6.37 -29.22 -43.93
N ARG A 353 7.34 -28.97 -44.82
CA ARG A 353 7.71 -29.89 -45.90
C ARG A 353 8.66 -31.00 -45.45
N ASP A 354 9.40 -30.78 -44.37
CA ASP A 354 10.50 -31.63 -43.92
C ASP A 354 10.14 -32.44 -42.66
N VAL A 355 9.28 -31.88 -41.80
CA VAL A 355 8.94 -32.45 -40.48
C VAL A 355 7.45 -32.37 -40.23
N LYS A 356 6.86 -33.50 -39.81
CA LYS A 356 5.47 -33.57 -39.37
C LYS A 356 5.39 -33.16 -37.88
N PHE A 357 4.59 -32.15 -37.56
CA PHE A 357 4.31 -31.76 -36.18
C PHE A 357 2.95 -32.33 -35.74
N VAL A 358 2.91 -33.02 -34.60
CA VAL A 358 1.69 -33.53 -33.97
C VAL A 358 1.70 -33.25 -32.47
N LYS A 359 0.51 -33.22 -31.83
CA LYS A 359 0.39 -33.05 -30.39
C LYS A 359 -0.35 -34.21 -29.71
N VAL A 360 -0.02 -34.39 -28.44
CA VAL A 360 -0.66 -35.29 -27.48
C VAL A 360 -1.19 -34.42 -26.34
N ASP A 361 -2.51 -34.38 -26.16
CA ASP A 361 -3.17 -33.59 -25.12
C ASP A 361 -3.34 -34.40 -23.83
N THR A 362 -2.41 -34.20 -22.90
CA THR A 362 -2.40 -34.82 -21.56
C THR A 362 -3.42 -34.20 -20.60
N SER A 363 -4.31 -33.31 -21.08
CA SER A 363 -5.55 -33.00 -20.33
C SER A 363 -6.49 -34.20 -20.30
N ASP A 364 -6.39 -35.10 -21.29
CA ASP A 364 -7.07 -36.39 -21.29
C ASP A 364 -6.34 -37.37 -20.35
N PRO A 365 -7.04 -37.98 -19.37
CA PRO A 365 -6.44 -38.95 -18.44
C PRO A 365 -5.76 -40.15 -19.11
N GLU A 366 -6.25 -40.62 -20.27
CA GLU A 366 -5.63 -41.74 -20.98
C GLU A 366 -4.27 -41.32 -21.57
N TRP A 367 -4.20 -40.11 -22.12
CA TRP A 367 -2.95 -39.54 -22.64
C TRP A 367 -1.98 -39.14 -21.53
N ASP A 368 -2.45 -38.69 -20.38
CA ASP A 368 -1.62 -38.43 -19.20
C ASP A 368 -0.96 -39.73 -18.69
N ALA A 369 -1.72 -40.83 -18.62
CA ALA A 369 -1.16 -42.14 -18.25
C ALA A 369 -0.12 -42.61 -19.27
N TYR A 370 -0.43 -42.54 -20.57
CA TYR A 370 0.49 -42.91 -21.64
C TYR A 370 1.77 -42.06 -21.60
N ALA A 371 1.67 -40.74 -21.47
CA ALA A 371 2.83 -39.85 -21.44
C ALA A 371 3.76 -40.16 -20.26
N LYS A 372 3.19 -40.49 -19.09
CA LYS A 372 3.96 -40.93 -17.91
C LYS A 372 4.68 -42.25 -18.15
N GLU A 373 4.03 -43.24 -18.78
CA GLU A 373 4.65 -44.51 -19.15
C GLU A 373 5.81 -44.32 -20.14
N GLN A 374 5.67 -43.37 -21.08
CA GLN A 374 6.73 -42.98 -21.99
C GLN A 374 7.85 -42.17 -21.31
N GLY A 375 7.72 -41.81 -20.03
CA GLY A 375 8.73 -41.06 -19.27
C GLY A 375 8.65 -39.54 -19.42
N VAL A 376 7.52 -39.00 -19.86
CA VAL A 376 7.27 -37.55 -19.91
C VAL A 376 6.88 -37.07 -18.51
N HIS A 377 7.73 -36.23 -17.90
CA HIS A 377 7.53 -35.75 -16.53
C HIS A 377 7.35 -34.23 -16.41
N ALA A 378 7.44 -33.49 -17.53
CA ALA A 378 7.30 -32.04 -17.56
C ALA A 378 6.68 -31.54 -18.86
N LEU A 379 5.79 -30.54 -18.77
CA LEU A 379 5.10 -29.95 -19.92
C LEU A 379 5.55 -28.50 -20.20
N PRO A 380 5.53 -28.04 -21.46
CA PRO A 380 5.43 -28.87 -22.67
C PRO A 380 6.67 -29.75 -22.81
N ALA A 381 6.53 -30.93 -23.41
CA ALA A 381 7.67 -31.78 -23.80
C ALA A 381 7.63 -32.07 -25.29
N PHE A 382 8.80 -32.00 -25.92
CA PHE A 382 8.97 -32.24 -27.35
C PHE A 382 9.88 -33.44 -27.55
N ARG A 383 9.37 -34.44 -28.26
CA ARG A 383 10.12 -35.61 -28.71
C ARG A 383 10.24 -35.61 -30.23
N PHE A 384 11.35 -36.13 -30.71
CA PHE A 384 11.75 -36.04 -32.10
C PHE A 384 12.00 -37.45 -32.62
N TYR A 385 11.51 -37.74 -33.82
CA TYR A 385 11.60 -39.07 -34.42
C TYR A 385 12.08 -38.96 -35.86
N ALA A 386 12.99 -39.86 -36.27
CA ALA A 386 13.47 -40.03 -37.64
C ALA A 386 13.39 -41.51 -38.03
N GLY A 387 12.77 -41.81 -39.18
CA GLY A 387 12.63 -43.18 -39.67
C GLY A 387 11.90 -44.13 -38.69
N GLY A 388 10.91 -43.61 -37.95
CA GLY A 388 10.15 -44.37 -36.95
C GLY A 388 10.88 -44.63 -35.63
N LYS A 389 12.05 -44.02 -35.39
CA LYS A 389 12.82 -44.16 -34.14
C LYS A 389 13.05 -42.80 -33.51
N GLU A 390 13.12 -42.77 -32.18
CA GLU A 390 13.44 -41.54 -31.44
C GLU A 390 14.85 -41.05 -31.82
N SER A 391 14.95 -39.78 -32.18
CA SER A 391 16.20 -39.11 -32.55
C SER A 391 16.47 -37.94 -31.61
N GLY A 392 17.59 -38.00 -30.89
CA GLY A 392 17.99 -36.94 -29.97
C GLY A 392 17.28 -36.96 -28.62
N SER A 393 17.51 -35.91 -27.82
CA SER A 393 17.01 -35.79 -26.45
C SER A 393 15.71 -35.00 -26.39
N GLU A 394 14.78 -35.42 -25.53
CA GLU A 394 13.58 -34.66 -25.19
C GLU A 394 13.92 -33.21 -24.79
N VAL A 395 13.16 -32.26 -25.31
CA VAL A 395 13.21 -30.86 -24.86
C VAL A 395 11.95 -30.59 -24.06
N SER A 396 12.08 -30.29 -22.77
CA SER A 396 10.96 -29.95 -21.90
C SER A 396 11.00 -28.52 -21.35
N GLY A 397 9.81 -27.93 -21.18
CA GLY A 397 9.58 -26.58 -20.71
C GLY A 397 9.71 -25.50 -21.80
N TYR A 398 9.67 -24.23 -21.37
CA TYR A 398 9.78 -23.07 -22.25
C TYR A 398 11.24 -22.81 -22.67
N LYS A 399 11.78 -23.63 -23.57
CA LYS A 399 13.18 -23.57 -24.05
C LYS A 399 13.27 -23.34 -25.57
N LYS A 400 12.84 -22.16 -26.04
CA LYS A 400 12.78 -21.81 -27.47
C LYS A 400 14.07 -22.11 -28.25
N LYS A 401 15.23 -21.70 -27.72
CA LYS A 401 16.52 -21.92 -28.37
C LYS A 401 16.83 -23.41 -28.56
N SER A 402 16.72 -24.20 -27.49
CA SER A 402 16.98 -25.65 -27.52
C SER A 402 15.99 -26.39 -28.41
N LEU A 403 14.72 -25.98 -28.42
CA LEU A 403 13.71 -26.55 -29.30
C LEU A 403 14.03 -26.26 -30.78
N GLY A 404 14.37 -25.02 -31.11
CA GLY A 404 14.77 -24.64 -32.48
C GLY A 404 15.99 -25.42 -32.97
N GLU A 405 17.03 -25.51 -32.15
CA GLU A 405 18.25 -26.27 -32.46
C GLU A 405 18.00 -27.78 -32.60
N ALA A 406 17.05 -28.34 -31.85
CA ALA A 406 16.67 -29.75 -31.97
C ALA A 406 15.90 -30.03 -33.28
N VAL A 407 14.95 -29.16 -33.64
CA VAL A 407 14.22 -29.28 -34.92
C VAL A 407 15.17 -29.09 -36.11
N GLU A 408 16.08 -28.12 -36.07
CA GLU A 408 17.07 -27.92 -37.13
C GLU A 408 17.97 -29.14 -37.31
N ARG A 409 18.43 -29.76 -36.21
CA ARG A 409 19.19 -31.01 -36.28
C ARG A 409 18.38 -32.14 -36.91
N LEU A 410 17.12 -32.31 -36.49
CA LEU A 410 16.23 -33.33 -37.06
C LEU A 410 16.08 -33.15 -38.57
N VAL A 411 15.88 -31.92 -39.05
CA VAL A 411 15.73 -31.59 -40.48
C VAL A 411 16.97 -31.99 -41.28
N HIS A 412 18.17 -31.82 -40.73
CA HIS A 412 19.44 -32.12 -41.41
C HIS A 412 20.02 -33.51 -41.15
N GLU A 413 19.33 -34.35 -40.38
CA GLU A 413 19.71 -35.75 -40.16
C GLU A 413 19.46 -36.58 -41.42
N GLU A 414 20.49 -37.28 -41.92
CA GLU A 414 20.43 -38.11 -43.14
C GLU A 414 19.77 -39.47 -42.93
#